data_AF-A0A955GS80-F1
#
_entry.id   AF-A0A955GS80-F1
#
_cell.length_a   1.000
_cell.length_b   1.000
_cell.length_c   1.000
_cell.angle_alpha   90.00
_cell.angle_beta   90.00
_cell.angle_gamma   90.00
#
_symmetry.space_group_name_H-M   'P 1'
#
loop_
_entity.id
_entity.type
_entity.pdbx_description
1 polymer ?
#
loop_
_entity_poly.entity_id
_entity_poly.type
_entity_poly.pdbx_seq_one_letter_code
_entity_poly.pdbx_strand_id
1 'polypeptide(L)'
;MDMFQKIVKWNEERGLIAKGFHHTKEASFIIEELLESTGNYDSDSARNKATYYAEEILHNTQADAEKIVDALGDIIVFATGAIRKIGYDPSKVMDEVFKEINSRTGKMVDGKFVKDPDAKRYYADFNHCKVSK
;
A
#
# COMPACT_ATOMS: atom_id res chain seq x y z
N MET A 1 19.02 -1.26 7.68
CA MET A 1 17.79 -1.86 7.14
C MET A 1 17.30 -0.95 6.01
N ASP A 2 17.19 -1.49 4.80
CA ASP A 2 16.64 -0.75 3.66
C ASP A 2 15.12 -0.55 3.80
N MET A 3 14.51 0.17 2.86
CA MET A 3 13.07 0.47 2.91
C MET A 3 12.18 -0.78 2.85
N PHE A 4 12.51 -1.76 2.02
CA PHE A 4 11.70 -2.97 1.90
C PHE A 4 11.75 -3.79 3.18
N GLN A 5 12.94 -3.94 3.75
CA GLN A 5 13.11 -4.62 5.04
C GLN A 5 12.37 -3.89 6.18
N LYS A 6 12.32 -2.53 6.16
CA LYS A 6 11.49 -1.75 7.10
C LYS A 6 10.01 -2.07 6.96
N ILE A 7 9.50 -2.13 5.73
CA ILE A 7 8.08 -2.44 5.46
C ILE A 7 7.75 -3.87 5.88
N VAL A 8 8.62 -4.84 5.58
CA VAL A 8 8.46 -6.24 6.01
C VAL A 8 8.37 -6.33 7.53
N LYS A 9 9.32 -5.72 8.25
CA LYS A 9 9.31 -5.69 9.71
C LYS A 9 8.02 -5.05 10.27
N TRP A 10 7.58 -3.94 9.68
CA TRP A 10 6.32 -3.29 10.10
C TRP A 10 5.11 -4.21 9.88
N ASN A 11 5.07 -4.97 8.79
CA ASN A 11 4.02 -5.95 8.52
C ASN A 11 4.05 -7.11 9.53
N GLU A 12 5.23 -7.60 9.90
CA GLU A 12 5.42 -8.65 10.91
C GLU A 12 4.93 -8.19 12.29
N GLU A 13 5.36 -7.02 12.76
CA GLU A 13 4.97 -6.45 14.07
C GLU A 13 3.46 -6.21 14.19
N ARG A 14 2.77 -5.97 13.06
CA ARG A 14 1.31 -5.80 12.97
C ARG A 14 0.56 -7.11 12.74
N GLY A 15 1.26 -8.24 12.66
CA GLY A 15 0.68 -9.56 12.40
C GLY A 15 0.04 -9.67 11.01
N LEU A 16 0.45 -8.85 10.05
CA LEU A 16 -0.09 -8.88 8.67
C LEU A 16 0.47 -10.07 7.89
N ILE A 17 1.76 -10.35 8.04
CA ILE A 17 2.39 -11.53 7.42
C ILE A 17 1.74 -12.83 7.92
N ALA A 18 1.42 -12.91 9.22
CA ALA A 18 0.80 -14.08 9.82
C ALA A 18 -0.60 -14.40 9.28
N LYS A 19 -1.26 -13.47 8.58
CA LYS A 19 -2.57 -13.71 7.95
C LYS A 19 -2.48 -14.53 6.66
N GLY A 20 -1.27 -14.70 6.11
CA GLY A 20 -1.08 -15.39 4.85
C GLY A 20 -1.52 -14.57 3.63
N PHE A 21 -1.28 -15.14 2.46
CA PHE A 21 -1.57 -14.51 1.17
C PHE A 21 -2.99 -14.84 0.70
N HIS A 22 -3.75 -13.81 0.32
CA HIS A 22 -5.05 -13.95 -0.32
C HIS A 22 -5.11 -13.08 -1.58
N HIS A 23 -4.94 -13.69 -2.76
CA HIS A 23 -4.72 -12.98 -4.01
C HIS A 23 -5.73 -11.84 -4.28
N THR A 24 -7.03 -12.12 -4.12
CA THR A 24 -8.10 -11.11 -4.28
C THR A 24 -7.95 -9.93 -3.34
N LYS A 25 -7.53 -10.18 -2.10
CA LYS A 25 -7.34 -9.14 -1.09
C LYS A 25 -6.09 -8.32 -1.35
N GLU A 26 -4.98 -8.97 -1.74
CA GLU A 26 -3.75 -8.24 -2.08
C GLU A 26 -3.93 -7.37 -3.32
N ALA A 27 -4.65 -7.88 -4.34
CA ALA A 27 -4.98 -7.12 -5.54
C ALA A 27 -5.92 -5.94 -5.23
N SER A 28 -6.90 -6.11 -4.35
CA SER A 28 -7.83 -5.01 -4.01
C SER A 28 -7.12 -3.85 -3.32
N PHE A 29 -6.08 -4.10 -2.52
CA PHE A 29 -5.28 -3.00 -1.93
C PHE A 29 -4.60 -2.15 -3.01
N ILE A 30 -4.02 -2.77 -4.04
CA ILE A 30 -3.36 -2.04 -5.13
C ILE A 30 -4.39 -1.28 -5.98
N ILE A 31 -5.53 -1.90 -6.26
CA ILE A 31 -6.61 -1.25 -7.05
C ILE A 31 -7.21 -0.07 -6.27
N GLU A 32 -7.35 -0.18 -4.94
CA GLU A 32 -7.82 0.92 -4.08
C GLU A 32 -6.94 2.16 -4.27
N GLU A 33 -5.62 2.02 -4.15
CA GLU A 33 -4.67 3.13 -4.34
C GLU A 33 -4.71 3.70 -5.76
N LEU A 34 -4.89 2.86 -6.79
CA LEU A 34 -5.06 3.32 -8.17
C LEU A 34 -6.33 4.15 -8.34
N LEU A 35 -7.45 3.73 -7.74
CA LEU A 35 -8.72 4.47 -7.77
C LEU A 35 -8.60 5.80 -7.02
N GLU A 36 -8.01 5.81 -5.82
CA GLU A 36 -7.77 7.03 -5.04
C GLU A 36 -6.89 8.02 -5.81
N SER A 37 -5.87 7.54 -6.54
CA SER A 37 -4.96 8.39 -7.32
C SER A 37 -5.66 9.23 -8.39
N THR A 38 -6.87 8.85 -8.80
CA THR A 38 -7.66 9.60 -9.79
C THR A 38 -8.31 10.85 -9.21
N GLY A 39 -8.42 10.96 -7.88
CA GLY A 39 -9.16 12.01 -7.19
C GLY A 39 -10.70 11.90 -7.31
N ASN A 40 -11.22 10.87 -7.96
CA ASN A 40 -12.66 10.68 -8.18
C ASN A 40 -13.35 9.84 -7.09
N TYR A 41 -12.59 9.21 -6.21
CA TYR A 41 -13.08 8.31 -5.17
C TYR A 41 -12.48 8.71 -3.83
N ASP A 42 -13.31 8.70 -2.80
CA ASP A 42 -12.84 8.68 -1.42
C ASP A 42 -12.42 7.26 -1.01
N SER A 43 -11.81 7.12 0.17
CA SER A 43 -11.29 5.82 0.61
C SER A 43 -12.34 4.73 0.80
N ASP A 44 -13.60 5.06 1.07
CA ASP A 44 -14.63 4.04 1.28
C ASP A 44 -15.22 3.56 -0.05
N SER A 45 -15.50 4.50 -0.96
CA SER A 45 -15.94 4.19 -2.32
C SER A 45 -14.86 3.48 -3.14
N ALA A 46 -13.58 3.90 -3.00
CA ALA A 46 -12.44 3.24 -3.65
C ALA A 46 -12.32 1.77 -3.20
N ARG A 47 -12.38 1.50 -1.89
CA ARG A 47 -12.25 0.15 -1.32
C ARG A 47 -13.34 -0.81 -1.78
N ASN A 48 -14.59 -0.36 -1.76
CA ASN A 48 -15.73 -1.17 -2.21
C ASN A 48 -15.56 -1.55 -3.68
N LYS A 49 -15.18 -0.59 -4.52
CA LYS A 49 -14.98 -0.78 -5.95
C LYS A 49 -13.74 -1.63 -6.27
N ALA A 50 -12.66 -1.45 -5.51
CA ALA A 50 -11.45 -2.24 -5.64
C ALA A 50 -11.68 -3.72 -5.32
N THR A 51 -12.51 -4.02 -4.32
CA THR A 51 -12.90 -5.40 -3.98
C THR A 51 -13.63 -6.06 -5.15
N TYR A 52 -14.63 -5.37 -5.71
CA TYR A 52 -15.36 -5.84 -6.88
C TYR A 52 -14.43 -6.09 -8.09
N TYR A 53 -13.55 -5.14 -8.41
CA TYR A 53 -12.62 -5.33 -9.53
C TYR A 53 -11.60 -6.43 -9.29
N ALA A 54 -11.10 -6.59 -8.06
CA ALA A 54 -10.17 -7.67 -7.73
C ALA A 54 -10.82 -9.05 -7.93
N GLU A 55 -12.07 -9.21 -7.53
CA GLU A 55 -12.85 -10.44 -7.79
C GLU A 55 -13.03 -10.69 -9.29
N GLU A 56 -13.36 -9.64 -10.05
CA GLU A 56 -13.57 -9.73 -11.50
C GLU A 56 -12.29 -10.13 -12.25
N ILE A 57 -11.16 -9.44 -12.03
CA ILE A 57 -9.92 -9.67 -12.77
C ILE A 57 -9.23 -10.99 -12.39
N LEU A 58 -9.45 -11.49 -11.17
CA LEU A 58 -8.85 -12.73 -10.68
C LEU A 58 -9.79 -13.94 -10.80
N HIS A 59 -11.00 -13.74 -11.33
CA HIS A 59 -11.94 -14.83 -11.56
C HIS A 59 -11.30 -15.93 -12.40
N ASN A 60 -11.25 -17.15 -11.85
CA ASN A 60 -10.61 -18.34 -12.45
C ASN A 60 -9.11 -18.21 -12.76
N THR A 61 -8.39 -17.29 -12.09
CA THR A 61 -6.94 -17.17 -12.25
C THR A 61 -6.23 -18.51 -11.98
N GLN A 62 -5.25 -18.82 -12.84
CA GLN A 62 -4.37 -19.99 -12.73
C GLN A 62 -2.90 -19.57 -12.51
N ALA A 63 -2.67 -18.32 -12.08
CA ALA A 63 -1.33 -17.81 -11.86
C ALA A 63 -0.66 -18.55 -10.69
N ASP A 64 0.56 -19.02 -10.91
CA ASP A 64 1.42 -19.56 -9.86
C ASP A 64 2.10 -18.44 -9.06
N ALA A 65 2.79 -18.83 -7.98
CA ALA A 65 3.44 -17.87 -7.09
C ALA A 65 4.52 -17.04 -7.79
N GLU A 66 5.30 -17.62 -8.71
CA GLU A 66 6.36 -16.90 -9.42
C GLU A 66 5.78 -15.80 -10.31
N LYS A 67 4.71 -16.10 -11.05
CA LYS A 67 4.02 -15.11 -11.89
C LYS A 67 3.37 -14.00 -11.09
N ILE A 68 2.85 -14.30 -9.90
CA ILE A 68 2.30 -13.30 -8.99
C ILE A 68 3.41 -12.38 -8.48
N VAL A 69 4.56 -12.94 -8.05
CA VAL A 69 5.70 -12.16 -7.55
C VAL A 69 6.27 -11.24 -8.63
N ASP A 70 6.41 -11.74 -9.86
CA ASP A 70 6.86 -10.96 -11.02
C ASP A 70 5.95 -9.74 -11.27
N ALA A 71 4.63 -9.96 -11.33
CA ALA A 71 3.66 -8.88 -11.53
C ALA A 71 3.67 -7.83 -10.39
N LEU A 72 3.82 -8.26 -9.13
CA LEU A 72 3.95 -7.34 -7.99
C LEU A 72 5.25 -6.53 -8.06
N GLY A 73 6.35 -7.15 -8.53
CA GLY A 73 7.61 -6.47 -8.79
C GLY A 73 7.46 -5.37 -9.86
N ASP A 74 6.80 -5.70 -10.97
CA ASP A 74 6.53 -4.74 -12.05
C ASP A 74 5.69 -3.56 -11.58
N ILE A 75 4.69 -3.79 -10.72
CA ILE A 75 3.88 -2.72 -10.12
C ILE A 75 4.78 -1.74 -9.33
N ILE A 76 5.73 -2.26 -8.54
CA ILE A 76 6.69 -1.43 -7.80
C ILE A 76 7.57 -0.63 -8.77
N VAL A 77 8.05 -1.26 -9.85
CA VAL A 77 8.86 -0.60 -10.89
C VAL A 77 8.07 0.55 -11.53
N PHE A 78 6.82 0.30 -11.96
CA PHE A 78 5.99 1.31 -12.61
C PHE A 78 5.59 2.44 -11.66
N ALA A 79 5.23 2.13 -10.41
CA ALA A 79 4.92 3.13 -9.40
C ALA A 79 6.13 4.04 -9.13
N THR A 80 7.31 3.45 -8.97
CA THR A 80 8.58 4.18 -8.77
C THR A 80 8.87 5.12 -9.95
N GLY A 81 8.74 4.62 -11.18
CA GLY A 81 8.91 5.42 -12.38
C GLY A 81 7.87 6.54 -12.53
N ALA A 82 6.61 6.28 -12.17
CA ALA A 82 5.54 7.26 -12.20
C ALA A 82 5.80 8.41 -11.22
N ILE A 83 6.19 8.12 -9.98
CA ILE A 83 6.58 9.12 -8.98
C ILE A 83 7.69 10.04 -9.54
N ARG A 84 8.71 9.45 -10.17
CA ARG A 84 9.80 10.23 -10.76
C ARG A 84 9.34 11.12 -11.91
N LYS A 85 8.48 10.61 -12.80
CA LYS A 85 7.90 11.36 -13.93
C LYS A 85 7.05 12.56 -13.47
N ILE A 86 6.38 12.45 -12.32
CA ILE A 86 5.59 13.54 -11.72
C ILE A 86 6.48 14.59 -11.02
N GLY A 87 7.78 14.33 -10.88
CA GLY A 87 8.76 15.29 -10.35
C GLY A 87 9.12 15.10 -8.88
N TYR A 88 9.00 13.87 -8.38
CA TYR A 88 9.36 13.52 -6.99
C TYR A 88 10.48 12.47 -6.95
N ASP A 89 11.28 12.50 -5.88
CA ASP A 89 12.25 11.47 -5.55
C ASP A 89 11.52 10.30 -4.87
N PRO A 90 11.45 9.11 -5.50
CA PRO A 90 10.72 7.99 -4.93
C PRO A 90 11.27 7.49 -3.60
N SER A 91 12.57 7.64 -3.34
CA SER A 91 13.17 7.21 -2.06
C SER A 91 12.68 8.10 -0.94
N LYS A 92 12.69 9.43 -1.16
CA LYS A 92 12.17 10.40 -0.17
C LYS A 92 10.66 10.23 0.05
N VAL A 93 9.91 9.97 -1.02
CA VAL A 93 8.46 9.66 -0.90
C VAL A 93 8.24 8.45 0.00
N MET A 94 8.99 7.36 -0.21
CA MET A 94 8.83 6.17 0.62
C MET A 94 9.27 6.40 2.08
N ASP A 95 10.28 7.23 2.34
CA ASP A 95 10.64 7.62 3.71
C ASP A 95 9.48 8.35 4.41
N GLU A 96 8.78 9.25 3.72
CA GLU A 96 7.61 9.95 4.23
C GLU A 96 6.41 9.04 4.45
N VAL A 97 6.11 8.17 3.49
CA VAL A 97 5.05 7.15 3.61
C VAL A 97 5.34 6.22 4.78
N PHE A 98 6.59 5.81 4.97
CA PHE A 98 6.98 4.95 6.08
C PHE A 98 6.74 5.64 7.44
N LYS A 99 7.11 6.92 7.58
CA LYS A 99 6.80 7.71 8.80
C LYS A 99 5.30 7.73 9.07
N GLU A 100 4.48 7.93 8.04
CA GLU A 100 3.03 7.95 8.17
C GLU A 100 2.48 6.60 8.64
N ILE A 101 2.78 5.49 7.97
CA ILE A 101 2.24 4.17 8.36
C ILE A 101 2.74 3.72 9.74
N ASN A 102 3.96 4.13 10.11
CA ASN A 102 4.56 3.82 11.41
C ASN A 102 3.97 4.67 12.54
N SER A 103 3.53 5.90 12.25
CA SER A 103 2.84 6.76 13.23
C SER A 103 1.45 6.26 13.62
N ARG A 104 0.83 5.40 12.79
CA ARG A 104 -0.49 4.83 13.07
C ARG A 104 -0.41 4.00 14.34
N THR A 105 -1.10 4.40 15.41
CA THR A 105 -1.23 3.58 16.62
C THR A 105 -2.59 2.86 16.62
N GLY A 106 -2.64 1.78 17.38
CA GLY A 106 -3.80 0.92 17.50
C GLY A 106 -3.45 -0.33 18.28
N LYS A 107 -4.46 -1.16 18.54
CA LYS A 107 -4.31 -2.39 19.32
C LYS A 107 -5.11 -3.51 18.68
N MET A 108 -4.65 -4.73 18.90
CA MET A 108 -5.45 -5.92 18.57
C MET A 108 -6.55 -6.08 19.63
N VAL A 109 -7.81 -6.08 19.21
CA VAL A 109 -8.99 -6.38 20.03
C VAL A 109 -9.75 -7.49 19.31
N ASP A 110 -9.89 -8.65 19.95
CA ASP A 110 -10.61 -9.81 19.40
C ASP A 110 -10.18 -10.22 17.99
N GLY A 111 -8.85 -10.25 17.76
CA GLY A 111 -8.28 -10.58 16.44
C GLY A 111 -8.40 -9.47 15.39
N LYS A 112 -8.99 -8.32 15.72
CA LYS A 112 -9.10 -7.14 14.84
C LYS A 112 -8.16 -6.03 15.30
N PHE A 113 -7.36 -5.48 14.39
CA PHE A 113 -6.57 -4.28 14.68
C PHE A 113 -7.51 -3.06 14.73
N VAL A 114 -7.75 -2.54 15.93
CA VAL A 114 -8.56 -1.35 16.18
C VAL A 114 -7.63 -0.15 16.28
N LYS A 115 -7.84 0.82 15.39
CA LYS A 115 -7.09 2.08 15.37
C LYS A 115 -7.46 2.91 16.58
N ASP A 116 -6.46 3.59 17.16
CA ASP A 116 -6.71 4.55 18.22
C ASP A 116 -7.29 5.84 17.62
N PRO A 117 -8.53 6.24 17.98
CA PRO A 117 -9.21 7.38 17.37
C PRO A 117 -8.54 8.72 17.69
N ASP A 118 -7.80 8.81 18.80
CA ASP A 118 -7.17 10.06 19.27
C ASP A 118 -5.67 10.13 18.94
N ALA A 119 -5.17 9.14 18.21
CA ALA A 119 -3.76 9.09 17.85
C ALA A 119 -3.38 10.24 16.93
N LYS A 120 -2.36 11.01 17.33
CA LYS A 120 -1.70 11.96 16.43
C LYS A 120 -1.06 11.21 15.28
N ARG A 121 -1.72 11.25 14.12
CA ARG A 121 -1.22 10.69 12.87
C ARG A 121 -0.24 11.66 12.23
N TYR A 122 0.92 11.15 11.84
CA TYR A 122 1.79 11.82 10.91
C TYR A 122 1.20 11.67 9.51
N TYR A 123 1.06 12.79 8.79
CA TYR A 123 0.73 12.79 7.37
C TYR A 123 2.01 13.04 6.59
N ALA A 124 2.27 12.22 5.58
CA ALA A 124 3.44 12.36 4.73
C ALA A 124 3.55 13.79 4.15
N ASP A 125 4.71 14.43 4.32
CA ASP A 125 4.99 15.74 3.72
C ASP A 125 5.86 15.58 2.48
N PHE A 126 5.21 15.59 1.31
CA PHE A 126 5.91 15.40 0.04
C PHE A 126 6.63 16.66 -0.47
N ASN A 127 6.57 17.81 0.21
CA ASN A 127 7.16 19.05 -0.31
C ASN A 127 8.68 18.94 -0.53
N HIS A 128 9.39 18.32 0.42
CA HIS A 128 10.84 18.12 0.32
C HIS A 128 11.23 16.91 -0.55
N CYS A 129 10.25 16.11 -0.98
CA CYS A 129 10.45 15.00 -1.90
C CYS A 129 10.52 15.47 -3.37
N LYS A 130 10.11 16.71 -3.67
CA LYS A 130 10.21 17.29 -5.02
C LYS A 130 11.66 17.36 -5.47
N VAL A 131 11.90 16.97 -6.71
CA VAL A 131 13.20 17.14 -7.37
C VAL A 131 13.19 18.47 -8.11
N SER A 132 14.20 19.30 -7.87
CA SER A 132 14.42 20.53 -8.64
C SER A 132 14.48 20.18 -10.13
N LYS A 133 13.76 20.96 -10.95
CA LYS A 133 13.82 20.84 -12.41
C LYS A 133 15.19 21.21 -12.94
#